data_AF-A0A356FAM1-F1
#
_entry.id   AF-A0A356FAM1-F1
#
_cell.length_a   1.000
_cell.length_b   1.000
_cell.length_c   1.000
_cell.angle_alpha   90.00
_cell.angle_beta   90.00
_cell.angle_gamma   90.00
#
_symmetry.space_group_name_H-M   'P 1'
#
loop_
_entity.id
_entity.type
_entity.pdbx_description
1 polymer ?
#
loop_
_entity_poly.entity_id
_entity_poly.type
_entity_poly.pdbx_seq_one_letter_code
_entity_poly.pdbx_strand_id
1 'polypeptide(L)'
;GFNTEELGFGEGDCSKCGRELLGVTVQVPHGDHNPRHGGVFRMASDNWHHLEVVAPREGLLRVYFFDNYTRPLEASGFSARYLRATFDEKDGFVDGAEAFELKPAAAGYLEAAVPGFSFPLHLVIKVVLGGKEERFDFTLRKLGSAGAEAVPPRPRRPEDSLVIPASAAGIVSELSSRDERVRSLLREQDYKRLFLPAFEAKALALALEKKMAPGEAADRKRGLGRAVKEVVRGAWLLDHFGDQGDRTEVLQQYDVFSSGVKALKALYPAPSAGD
;
A
#
# COMPACT_ATOMS: atom_id res chain seq x y z
N GLY A 1 -3.80 -8.19 16.17
CA GLY A 1 -2.49 -7.94 15.57
C GLY A 1 -2.41 -8.81 14.35
N PHE A 2 -2.40 -8.20 13.18
CA PHE A 2 -1.96 -8.87 11.96
C PHE A 2 -0.70 -8.11 11.56
N ASN A 3 0.34 -8.86 11.19
CA ASN A 3 1.72 -8.44 11.08
C ASN A 3 2.13 -8.50 9.61
N THR A 4 2.77 -7.45 9.12
CA THR A 4 3.72 -7.56 8.02
C THR A 4 4.99 -8.03 8.70
N GLU A 5 5.20 -9.34 8.76
CA GLU A 5 6.38 -9.91 9.38
C GLU A 5 7.22 -10.56 8.29
N GLU A 6 8.39 -9.96 8.02
CA GLU A 6 9.58 -10.76 8.27
C GLU A 6 9.41 -11.32 9.69
N LEU A 7 9.14 -12.62 9.84
CA LEU A 7 9.07 -13.29 11.13
C LEU A 7 10.49 -13.41 11.71
N GLY A 8 11.05 -12.29 12.14
CA GLY A 8 12.20 -12.28 13.03
C GLY A 8 11.75 -12.69 14.42
N PHE A 9 11.68 -13.99 14.69
CA PHE A 9 11.80 -14.47 16.06
C PHE A 9 13.21 -14.08 16.51
N GLY A 10 13.33 -13.20 17.50
CA GLY A 10 14.64 -12.80 18.01
C GLY A 10 15.44 -14.04 18.43
N GLU A 11 16.75 -14.03 18.16
CA GLU A 11 17.65 -15.07 18.64
C GLU A 11 17.48 -15.24 20.15
N GLY A 12 17.31 -16.49 20.59
CA GLY A 12 17.12 -16.84 22.00
C GLY A 12 16.29 -18.10 22.19
N ASP A 13 16.08 -18.50 23.44
CA ASP A 13 15.29 -19.68 23.76
C ASP A 13 13.82 -19.34 24.01
N CYS A 14 12.91 -20.17 23.53
CA CYS A 14 11.49 -20.05 23.81
C CYS A 14 11.23 -20.12 25.31
N SER A 15 10.70 -19.05 25.91
CA SER A 15 10.45 -18.92 27.36
C SER A 15 9.47 -19.95 27.96
N LYS A 16 8.75 -20.71 27.12
CA LYS A 16 7.88 -21.80 27.55
C LYS A 16 8.52 -23.19 27.50
N CYS A 17 9.43 -23.44 26.56
CA CYS A 17 9.92 -24.80 26.29
C CYS A 17 11.44 -24.93 26.15
N GLY A 18 12.19 -23.82 26.24
CA GLY A 18 13.66 -23.81 26.21
C GLY A 18 14.29 -24.26 24.88
N ARG A 19 13.52 -24.33 23.80
CA ARG A 19 14.05 -24.61 22.46
C ARG A 19 14.57 -23.33 21.82
N GLU A 20 15.70 -23.44 21.13
CA GLU A 20 16.28 -22.39 20.31
C GLU A 20 15.25 -21.87 19.29
N LEU A 21 15.01 -20.57 19.31
CA LEU A 21 14.25 -19.86 18.29
C LEU A 21 15.19 -19.56 17.13
N LEU A 22 15.04 -20.34 16.05
CA LEU A 22 15.72 -20.04 14.80
C LEU A 22 15.07 -18.79 14.17
N GLY A 23 15.89 -17.77 13.90
CA GLY A 23 15.48 -16.66 13.05
C GLY A 23 15.27 -17.18 11.63
N VAL A 24 14.01 -17.29 11.19
CA VAL A 24 13.68 -17.71 9.82
C VAL A 24 13.01 -16.54 9.10
N THR A 25 13.69 -15.97 8.12
CA THR A 25 13.06 -15.02 7.20
C THR A 25 12.16 -15.81 6.24
N VAL A 26 10.85 -15.78 6.48
CA VAL A 26 9.85 -16.27 5.52
C VAL A 26 9.32 -15.09 4.73
N GLN A 27 9.29 -15.22 3.41
CA GLN A 27 8.53 -14.31 2.58
C GLN A 27 7.05 -14.57 2.82
N VAL A 28 6.31 -13.54 3.24
CA VAL A 28 4.87 -13.64 3.40
C VAL A 28 4.18 -13.33 2.06
N PRO A 29 3.05 -14.00 1.76
CA PRO A 29 2.14 -13.52 0.74
C PRO A 29 1.88 -12.03 0.94
N HIS A 30 1.92 -11.25 -0.15
CA HIS A 30 1.67 -9.80 -0.08
C HIS A 30 2.68 -9.05 0.81
N GLY A 31 3.88 -9.61 1.00
CA GLY A 31 4.94 -8.94 1.77
C GLY A 31 5.75 -7.95 0.94
N ASP A 32 5.78 -8.14 -0.39
CA ASP A 32 6.66 -7.39 -1.29
C ASP A 32 5.88 -6.74 -2.44
N HIS A 33 5.62 -5.45 -2.26
CA HIS A 33 4.89 -4.61 -3.22
C HIS A 33 5.82 -3.78 -4.11
N ASN A 34 7.12 -4.11 -4.13
CA ASN A 34 8.10 -3.36 -4.90
C ASN A 34 8.00 -3.71 -6.40
N PRO A 35 7.99 -2.70 -7.29
CA PRO A 35 8.03 -2.96 -8.72
C PRO A 35 9.39 -3.57 -9.09
N ARG A 36 9.41 -4.53 -10.01
CA ARG A 36 10.65 -5.19 -10.46
C ARG A 36 11.31 -4.44 -11.61
N HIS A 37 10.53 -3.70 -12.38
CA HIS A 37 10.95 -3.02 -13.61
C HIS A 37 10.84 -1.48 -13.50
N GLY A 38 10.63 -0.97 -12.27
CA GLY A 38 10.47 0.45 -12.01
C GLY A 38 9.13 1.03 -12.50
N GLY A 39 8.15 0.17 -12.75
CA GLY A 39 6.79 0.53 -13.09
C GLY A 39 5.90 0.77 -11.87
N VAL A 40 4.59 0.73 -12.11
CA VAL A 40 3.57 0.74 -11.06
C VAL A 40 3.08 -0.70 -10.87
N PHE A 41 3.09 -1.17 -9.63
CA PHE A 41 2.76 -2.53 -9.24
C PHE A 41 1.39 -2.51 -8.55
N ARG A 42 0.47 -3.39 -8.95
CA ARG A 42 -0.89 -3.49 -8.43
C ARG A 42 -1.21 -4.93 -8.08
N MET A 43 -1.96 -5.12 -7.01
CA MET A 43 -2.52 -6.41 -6.61
C MET A 43 -3.90 -6.60 -7.23
N ALA A 44 -4.23 -7.81 -7.67
CA ALA A 44 -5.57 -8.18 -8.11
C ALA A 44 -6.50 -8.48 -6.93
N SER A 45 -7.80 -8.40 -7.18
CA SER A 45 -8.85 -8.65 -6.19
C SER A 45 -8.83 -10.07 -5.60
N ASP A 46 -8.25 -11.04 -6.32
CA ASP A 46 -8.11 -12.42 -5.85
C ASP A 46 -6.96 -12.64 -4.86
N ASN A 47 -6.18 -11.59 -4.57
CA ASN A 47 -5.01 -11.64 -3.69
C ASN A 47 -3.99 -12.71 -4.11
N TRP A 48 -3.94 -13.07 -5.38
CA TRP A 48 -2.93 -13.98 -5.88
C TRP A 48 -2.14 -13.34 -7.02
N HIS A 49 -2.84 -12.77 -8.00
CA HIS A 49 -2.18 -12.11 -9.11
C HIS A 49 -1.74 -10.70 -8.73
N HIS A 50 -0.59 -10.31 -9.27
CA HIS A 50 -0.11 -8.93 -9.28
C HIS A 50 0.31 -8.54 -10.68
N LEU A 51 0.16 -7.27 -11.00
CA LEU A 51 0.48 -6.69 -12.29
C LEU A 51 1.48 -5.56 -12.11
N GLU A 52 2.54 -5.54 -12.92
CA GLU A 52 3.40 -4.38 -13.06
C GLU A 52 3.26 -3.78 -14.45
N VAL A 53 2.87 -2.50 -14.52
CA VAL A 53 2.84 -1.74 -15.76
C VAL A 53 4.03 -0.81 -15.83
N VAL A 54 4.77 -0.88 -16.92
CA VAL A 54 5.95 -0.06 -17.16
C VAL A 54 5.95 0.53 -18.57
N ALA A 55 6.38 1.79 -18.67
CA ALA A 55 6.77 2.42 -19.92
C ALA A 55 8.31 2.35 -20.05
N PRO A 56 8.88 1.32 -20.72
CA PRO A 56 10.34 1.18 -20.81
C PRO A 56 10.98 2.23 -21.72
N ARG A 57 10.22 2.75 -22.68
CA ARG A 57 10.59 3.84 -23.58
C ARG A 57 9.32 4.51 -24.09
N GLU A 58 9.47 5.68 -24.70
CA GLU A 58 8.36 6.35 -25.38
C GLU A 58 7.71 5.44 -26.42
N GLY A 59 6.38 5.52 -26.50
CA GLY A 59 5.61 4.76 -27.47
C GLY A 59 5.34 3.29 -27.12
N LEU A 60 5.81 2.80 -25.97
CA LEU A 60 5.71 1.38 -25.61
C LEU A 60 5.27 1.18 -24.16
N LEU A 61 4.36 0.24 -23.94
CA LEU A 61 3.97 -0.24 -22.61
C LEU A 61 4.17 -1.74 -22.50
N ARG A 62 4.63 -2.19 -21.34
CA ARG A 62 4.72 -3.59 -20.95
C ARG A 62 3.93 -3.86 -19.68
N VAL A 63 3.34 -5.04 -19.62
CA VAL A 63 2.61 -5.55 -18.46
C VAL A 63 3.20 -6.89 -18.06
N TYR A 64 3.73 -6.96 -16.84
CA TYR A 64 4.28 -8.17 -16.23
C TYR A 64 3.30 -8.70 -15.20
N PHE A 65 3.29 -10.02 -15.00
CA PHE A 65 2.41 -10.70 -14.06
C PHE A 65 3.22 -11.42 -13.01
N PHE A 66 2.74 -11.43 -11.77
CA PHE A 66 3.40 -12.09 -10.64
C PHE A 66 2.38 -12.79 -9.74
N ASP A 67 2.84 -13.77 -8.98
CA ASP A 67 2.06 -14.37 -7.90
C ASP A 67 2.15 -13.55 -6.60
N ASN A 68 1.55 -14.06 -5.52
CA ASN A 68 1.51 -13.40 -4.21
C ASN A 68 2.85 -13.37 -3.47
N TYR A 69 3.89 -14.01 -4.01
CA TYR A 69 5.28 -13.90 -3.57
C TYR A 69 6.12 -13.09 -4.57
N THR A 70 5.46 -12.34 -5.46
CA THR A 70 6.14 -11.49 -6.45
C THR A 70 7.08 -12.30 -7.35
N ARG A 71 6.77 -13.58 -7.56
CA ARG A 71 7.47 -14.45 -8.52
C ARG A 71 6.83 -14.27 -9.89
N PRO A 72 7.62 -14.15 -10.97
CA PRO A 72 7.08 -13.87 -12.31
C PRO A 72 6.19 -15.02 -12.80
N LEU A 73 5.13 -14.66 -13.50
CA LEU A 73 4.20 -15.57 -14.17
C LEU A 73 4.34 -15.45 -15.69
N GLU A 74 4.04 -16.54 -16.38
CA GLU A 74 4.00 -16.58 -17.85
C GLU A 74 2.86 -15.70 -18.38
N ALA A 75 3.21 -14.69 -19.17
CA ALA A 75 2.27 -13.70 -19.67
C ALA A 75 1.32 -14.26 -20.74
N SER A 76 1.73 -15.32 -21.44
CA SER A 76 0.93 -15.94 -22.52
C SER A 76 -0.40 -16.54 -22.05
N GLY A 77 -0.54 -16.79 -20.75
CA GLY A 77 -1.79 -17.26 -20.13
C GLY A 77 -2.83 -16.17 -19.89
N PHE A 78 -2.48 -14.89 -20.08
CA PHE A 78 -3.35 -13.75 -19.78
C PHE A 78 -3.86 -13.09 -21.07
N SER A 79 -5.13 -12.69 -21.04
CA SER A 79 -5.72 -11.78 -22.03
C SER A 79 -5.89 -10.41 -21.40
N ALA A 80 -5.30 -9.39 -22.01
CA ALA A 80 -5.32 -8.04 -21.48
C ALA A 80 -5.54 -6.98 -22.57
N ARG A 81 -6.24 -5.90 -22.20
CA ARG A 81 -6.48 -4.74 -23.05
C ARG A 81 -6.07 -3.46 -22.33
N TYR A 82 -5.38 -2.60 -23.07
CA TYR A 82 -5.08 -1.24 -22.68
C TYR A 82 -6.24 -0.35 -23.11
N LEU A 83 -6.60 0.60 -22.26
CA LEU A 83 -7.41 1.75 -22.64
C LEU A 83 -6.67 3.02 -22.24
N ARG A 84 -6.63 3.99 -23.14
CA ARG A 84 -6.21 5.33 -22.77
C ARG A 84 -7.28 5.90 -21.84
N ALA A 85 -6.86 6.57 -20.78
CA ALA A 85 -7.78 7.23 -19.87
C ALA A 85 -7.35 8.67 -19.65
N THR A 86 -8.32 9.49 -19.27
CA THR A 86 -8.07 10.78 -18.62
C THR A 86 -8.37 10.65 -17.14
N PHE A 87 -7.87 11.61 -16.37
CA PHE A 87 -8.17 11.70 -14.96
C PHE A 87 -8.97 12.97 -14.69
N ASP A 88 -10.06 12.81 -13.94
CA ASP A 88 -10.84 13.89 -13.35
C ASP A 88 -10.84 13.73 -11.82
N GLU A 89 -10.65 14.83 -11.07
CA GLU A 89 -10.54 14.77 -9.60
C GLU A 89 -11.81 14.23 -8.93
N LYS A 90 -12.97 14.56 -9.48
CA LYS A 90 -14.27 14.19 -8.94
C LYS A 90 -14.63 12.77 -9.33
N ASP A 91 -14.53 12.47 -10.63
CA ASP A 91 -15.05 11.26 -11.25
C ASP A 91 -14.00 10.14 -11.36
N GLY A 92 -12.72 10.44 -11.14
CA GLY A 92 -11.63 9.47 -11.17
C GLY A 92 -11.12 9.19 -12.59
N PHE A 93 -10.76 7.95 -12.87
CA PHE A 93 -10.34 7.53 -14.21
C PHE A 93 -11.55 7.49 -15.16
N VAL A 94 -11.46 8.23 -16.25
CA VAL A 94 -12.46 8.25 -17.32
C VAL A 94 -11.90 7.53 -18.54
N ASP A 95 -12.58 6.49 -18.99
CA ASP A 95 -12.17 5.69 -20.14
C ASP A 95 -12.22 6.53 -21.43
N GLY A 96 -11.10 6.55 -22.15
CA GLY A 96 -11.01 7.12 -23.49
C GLY A 96 -11.44 6.12 -24.57
N ALA A 97 -11.55 6.63 -25.81
CA ALA A 97 -11.94 5.82 -26.96
C ALA A 97 -10.82 4.91 -27.51
N GLU A 98 -9.56 5.25 -27.23
CA GLU A 98 -8.41 4.45 -27.69
C GLU A 98 -8.24 3.20 -26.82
N ALA A 99 -8.41 2.03 -27.44
CA ALA A 99 -8.16 0.74 -26.80
C ALA A 99 -7.31 -0.16 -27.71
N PHE A 100 -6.36 -0.87 -27.11
CA PHE A 100 -5.45 -1.78 -27.81
C PHE A 100 -5.36 -3.09 -27.05
N GLU A 101 -5.35 -4.22 -27.77
CA GLU A 101 -4.98 -5.51 -27.16
C GLU A 101 -3.49 -5.51 -26.83
N LEU A 102 -3.14 -6.00 -25.64
CA LEU A 102 -1.75 -6.29 -25.33
C LEU A 102 -1.41 -7.69 -25.82
N LYS A 103 -0.27 -7.82 -26.50
CA LYS A 103 0.15 -9.08 -27.12
C LYS A 103 1.36 -9.66 -26.40
N PRO A 104 1.46 -11.00 -26.25
CA PRO A 104 2.67 -11.61 -25.77
C PRO A 104 3.84 -11.26 -26.69
N ALA A 105 4.87 -10.62 -26.13
CA ALA A 105 6.10 -10.30 -26.86
C ALA A 105 7.26 -11.19 -26.40
N ALA A 106 7.21 -11.67 -25.15
CA ALA A 106 8.12 -12.66 -24.56
C ALA A 106 7.38 -13.46 -23.48
N ALA A 107 8.04 -14.47 -22.91
CA ALA A 107 7.50 -15.32 -21.83
C ALA A 107 6.96 -14.50 -20.64
N GLY A 108 7.66 -13.43 -20.24
CA GLY A 108 7.35 -12.70 -19.00
C GLY A 108 6.44 -11.48 -19.12
N TYR A 109 6.02 -11.04 -20.31
CA TYR A 109 5.20 -9.84 -20.44
C TYR A 109 4.32 -9.76 -21.70
N LEU A 110 3.22 -9.02 -21.56
CA LEU A 110 2.42 -8.50 -22.66
C LEU A 110 2.90 -7.10 -23.03
N GLU A 111 2.80 -6.73 -24.31
CA GLU A 111 3.26 -5.44 -24.83
C GLU A 111 2.21 -4.78 -25.73
N ALA A 112 2.16 -3.45 -25.70
CA ALA A 112 1.36 -2.64 -26.62
C ALA A 112 2.14 -1.40 -27.05
N ALA A 113 2.01 -1.06 -28.33
CA ALA A 113 2.48 0.22 -28.86
C ALA A 113 1.44 1.31 -28.53
N VAL A 114 1.88 2.36 -27.85
CA VAL A 114 1.03 3.47 -27.40
C VAL A 114 1.65 4.78 -27.89
N PRO A 115 1.35 5.24 -29.11
CA PRO A 115 1.98 6.42 -29.67
C PRO A 115 1.60 7.69 -28.88
N GLY A 116 2.54 8.65 -28.87
CA GLY A 116 2.29 10.03 -28.45
C GLY A 116 1.84 10.21 -26.99
N PHE A 117 2.23 9.33 -26.07
CA PHE A 117 1.96 9.58 -24.65
C PHE A 117 2.89 10.66 -24.08
N SER A 118 2.39 11.39 -23.09
CA SER A 118 3.18 12.25 -22.20
C SER A 118 2.91 11.87 -20.75
N PHE A 119 3.80 12.28 -19.84
CA PHE A 119 3.60 12.05 -18.42
C PHE A 119 2.92 13.26 -17.75
N PRO A 120 2.01 13.05 -16.77
CA PRO A 120 1.52 11.75 -16.31
C PRO A 120 0.65 11.04 -17.35
N LEU A 121 0.93 9.75 -17.59
CA LEU A 121 0.12 8.91 -18.47
C LEU A 121 -0.89 8.16 -17.60
N HIS A 122 -2.16 8.53 -17.75
CA HIS A 122 -3.28 7.81 -17.17
C HIS A 122 -3.75 6.73 -18.13
N LEU A 123 -3.87 5.50 -17.64
CA LEU A 123 -4.35 4.38 -18.42
C LEU A 123 -5.09 3.36 -17.57
N VAL A 124 -5.83 2.51 -18.27
CA VAL A 124 -6.53 1.37 -17.69
C VAL A 124 -6.00 0.12 -18.36
N ILE A 125 -5.72 -0.90 -17.55
CA ILE A 125 -5.51 -2.26 -18.04
C ILE A 125 -6.70 -3.10 -17.60
N LYS A 126 -7.39 -3.73 -18.55
CA LYS A 126 -8.41 -4.74 -18.29
C LYS A 126 -7.80 -6.11 -18.54
N VAL A 127 -7.79 -6.99 -17.54
CA VAL A 127 -7.21 -8.34 -17.65
C VAL A 127 -8.24 -9.40 -17.28
N VAL A 128 -8.28 -10.50 -18.02
CA VAL A 128 -9.09 -11.66 -17.64
C VAL A 128 -8.33 -12.52 -16.63
N LEU A 129 -8.79 -12.56 -15.39
CA LEU A 129 -8.27 -13.36 -14.28
C LEU A 129 -9.36 -14.31 -13.78
N GLY A 130 -9.06 -15.60 -13.67
CA GLY A 130 -10.04 -16.60 -13.19
C GLY A 130 -11.36 -16.63 -14.00
N GLY A 131 -11.31 -16.25 -15.28
CA GLY A 131 -12.48 -16.14 -16.16
C GLY A 131 -13.31 -14.86 -16.02
N LYS A 132 -12.87 -13.88 -15.22
CA LYS A 132 -13.52 -12.57 -15.06
C LYS A 132 -12.61 -11.45 -15.54
N GLU A 133 -13.16 -10.46 -16.23
CA GLU A 133 -12.39 -9.26 -16.59
C GLU A 133 -12.32 -8.33 -15.38
N GLU A 134 -11.09 -8.03 -14.95
CA GLU A 134 -10.77 -7.11 -13.87
C GLU A 134 -10.12 -5.84 -14.43
N ARG A 135 -10.44 -4.69 -13.80
CA ARG A 135 -9.98 -3.36 -14.20
C ARG A 135 -8.89 -2.89 -13.25
N PHE A 136 -7.80 -2.38 -13.81
CA PHE A 136 -6.69 -1.80 -13.08
C PHE A 136 -6.36 -0.40 -13.60
N ASP A 137 -6.36 0.57 -12.69
CA ASP A 137 -6.09 1.98 -13.02
C ASP A 137 -4.63 2.34 -12.68
N PHE A 138 -3.92 2.89 -13.66
CA PHE A 138 -2.50 3.22 -13.54
C PHE A 138 -2.23 4.67 -13.94
N THR A 139 -1.37 5.32 -13.16
CA THR A 139 -0.73 6.59 -13.52
C THR A 139 0.77 6.37 -13.60
N LEU A 140 1.32 6.36 -14.81
CA LEU A 140 2.77 6.37 -15.02
C LEU A 140 3.26 7.82 -15.01
N ARG A 141 4.37 8.08 -14.30
CA ARG A 141 4.93 9.44 -14.15
C ARG A 141 6.32 9.58 -14.73
N LYS A 142 6.94 8.47 -15.13
CA LYS A 142 8.30 8.40 -15.65
C LYS A 142 8.48 7.11 -16.46
N LEU A 143 9.56 7.05 -17.22
CA LEU A 143 10.04 5.80 -17.81
C LEU A 143 10.58 4.86 -16.73
N GLY A 144 10.39 3.56 -16.93
CA GLY A 144 10.97 2.50 -16.10
C GLY A 144 12.17 1.83 -16.77
N SER A 145 12.84 0.95 -16.03
CA SER A 145 14.01 0.22 -16.54
C SER A 145 13.56 -1.08 -17.19
N ALA A 146 13.66 -1.18 -18.52
CA ALA A 146 13.42 -2.43 -19.21
C ALA A 146 14.62 -3.38 -19.01
N GLY A 147 14.39 -4.53 -18.37
CA GLY A 147 15.31 -5.68 -18.49
C GLY A 147 16.43 -5.79 -17.47
N ALA A 148 16.42 -5.02 -16.38
CA ALA A 148 17.23 -5.36 -15.21
C ALA A 148 16.32 -6.03 -14.19
N GLU A 149 16.58 -7.29 -13.85
CA GLU A 149 16.23 -7.80 -12.53
C GLU A 149 16.93 -6.89 -11.52
N ALA A 150 16.26 -5.82 -11.10
CA ALA A 150 16.72 -5.07 -9.96
C ALA A 150 16.63 -6.04 -8.78
N VAL A 151 17.79 -6.46 -8.26
CA VAL A 151 17.87 -7.17 -6.99
C VAL A 151 17.08 -6.33 -5.99
N PRO A 152 15.93 -6.82 -5.47
CA PRO A 152 15.14 -6.00 -4.59
C PRO A 152 15.97 -5.69 -3.34
N PRO A 153 16.02 -4.43 -2.90
CA PRO A 153 16.56 -4.15 -1.57
C PRO A 153 15.77 -4.97 -0.55
N ARG A 154 16.45 -5.43 0.52
CA ARG A 154 15.76 -6.13 1.62
C ARG A 154 14.52 -5.33 2.03
N PRO A 155 13.34 -5.97 2.16
CA PRO A 155 12.15 -5.27 2.60
C PRO A 155 12.41 -4.69 3.98
N ARG A 156 12.32 -3.36 4.12
CA ARG A 156 12.33 -2.67 5.41
C ARG A 156 10.94 -2.14 5.66
N ARG A 157 10.41 -2.34 6.86
CA ARG A 157 9.08 -1.80 7.18
C ARG A 157 9.18 -0.29 7.40
N PRO A 158 8.17 0.48 6.99
CA PRO A 158 8.02 1.89 7.37
C PRO A 158 8.33 2.16 8.85
N GLU A 159 7.77 1.32 9.72
CA GLU A 159 7.89 1.45 11.16
C GLU A 159 9.31 1.18 11.71
N ASP A 160 10.18 0.47 10.98
CA ASP A 160 11.52 0.13 11.49
C ASP A 160 12.42 1.36 11.60
N SER A 161 12.15 2.40 10.81
CA SER A 161 12.89 3.68 10.85
C SER A 161 12.15 4.77 11.62
N LEU A 162 10.98 4.46 12.20
CA LEU A 162 10.12 5.43 12.85
C LEU A 162 10.61 5.73 14.28
N VAL A 163 10.94 7.00 14.53
CA VAL A 163 11.22 7.47 15.89
C VAL A 163 9.90 7.75 16.61
N ILE A 164 9.59 6.97 17.64
CA ILE A 164 8.37 7.13 18.44
C ILE A 164 8.64 8.15 19.56
N PRO A 165 7.91 9.29 19.62
CA PRO A 165 8.09 10.26 20.68
C PRO A 165 7.84 9.70 22.09
N ALA A 166 8.59 10.18 23.08
CA ALA A 166 8.44 9.73 24.46
C ALA A 166 7.12 10.19 25.11
N SER A 167 6.61 11.35 24.73
CA SER A 167 5.38 11.93 25.28
C SER A 167 4.14 11.54 24.46
N ALA A 168 2.99 11.39 25.14
CA ALA A 168 1.72 11.11 24.48
C ALA A 168 1.32 12.25 23.52
N ALA A 169 1.55 13.51 23.92
CA ALA A 169 1.31 14.67 23.07
C ALA A 169 2.18 14.65 21.79
N GLY A 170 3.45 14.24 21.90
CA GLY A 170 4.34 14.08 20.75
C GLY A 170 3.83 13.00 19.79
N ILE A 171 3.40 11.85 20.32
CA ILE A 171 2.82 10.77 19.50
C ILE A 171 1.56 11.23 18.75
N VAL A 172 0.68 11.99 19.40
CA VAL A 172 -0.55 12.53 18.78
C VAL A 172 -0.25 13.58 17.71
N SER A 173 0.81 14.37 17.88
CA SER A 173 1.31 15.29 16.86
C SER A 173 1.78 14.53 15.62
N GLU A 174 2.60 13.49 15.80
CA GLU A 174 3.08 12.65 14.70
C GLU A 174 1.92 11.92 13.99
N LEU A 175 0.92 11.41 14.73
CA LEU A 175 -0.29 10.82 14.17
C LEU A 175 -1.04 11.79 13.25
N SER A 176 -1.17 13.06 13.66
CA SER A 176 -1.81 14.09 12.85
C SER A 176 -1.03 14.36 11.56
N SER A 177 0.30 14.42 11.64
CA SER A 177 1.17 14.56 10.48
C SER A 177 1.02 13.40 9.49
N ARG A 178 0.82 12.16 9.97
CA ARG A 178 0.63 10.99 9.10
C ARG A 178 -0.74 11.01 8.43
N ASP A 179 -1.79 11.43 9.13
CA ASP A 179 -3.11 11.66 8.52
C ASP A 179 -3.04 12.68 7.36
N GLU A 180 -2.31 13.78 7.55
CA GLU A 180 -2.11 14.80 6.51
C GLU A 180 -1.32 14.25 5.31
N ARG A 181 -0.29 13.44 5.56
CA ARG A 181 0.51 12.80 4.51
C ARG A 181 -0.32 11.79 3.71
N VAL A 182 -1.11 10.95 4.38
CA VAL A 182 -2.10 10.07 3.72
C VAL A 182 -3.02 10.92 2.84
N ARG A 183 -3.59 12.01 3.38
CA ARG A 183 -4.46 12.91 2.61
C ARG A 183 -3.78 13.51 1.37
N SER A 184 -2.48 13.83 1.44
CA SER A 184 -1.73 14.31 0.27
C SER A 184 -1.58 13.23 -0.79
N LEU A 185 -1.19 12.02 -0.40
CA LEU A 185 -1.06 10.89 -1.31
C LEU A 185 -2.39 10.53 -1.97
N LEU A 186 -3.51 10.68 -1.26
CA LEU A 186 -4.85 10.51 -1.84
C LEU A 186 -5.14 11.54 -2.93
N ARG A 187 -4.82 12.83 -2.69
CA ARG A 187 -4.95 13.88 -3.72
C ARG A 187 -4.05 13.62 -4.92
N GLU A 188 -2.84 13.11 -4.67
CA GLU A 188 -1.86 12.77 -5.70
C GLU A 188 -2.12 11.41 -6.37
N GLN A 189 -3.10 10.65 -5.88
CA GLN A 189 -3.39 9.25 -6.24
C GLN A 189 -2.18 8.33 -6.20
N ASP A 190 -1.24 8.64 -5.32
CA ASP A 190 -0.10 7.77 -5.05
C ASP A 190 -0.52 6.70 -4.04
N TYR A 191 -1.53 5.93 -4.42
CA TYR A 191 -2.15 4.91 -3.57
C TYR A 191 -1.14 3.86 -3.13
N LYS A 192 -0.18 3.56 -4.01
CA LYS A 192 0.94 2.66 -3.72
C LYS A 192 1.82 3.14 -2.56
N ARG A 193 1.81 4.43 -2.24
CA ARG A 193 2.59 4.97 -1.11
C ARG A 193 1.77 5.15 0.17
N LEU A 194 0.47 4.85 0.17
CA LEU A 194 -0.38 5.01 1.35
C LEU A 194 0.11 4.17 2.54
N PHE A 195 0.62 2.96 2.27
CA PHE A 195 1.13 2.05 3.30
C PHE A 195 2.18 2.70 4.21
N LEU A 196 3.02 3.59 3.68
CA LEU A 196 4.11 4.21 4.41
C LEU A 196 3.59 5.04 5.60
N PRO A 197 2.87 6.17 5.41
CA PRO A 197 2.32 6.92 6.53
C PRO A 197 1.22 6.17 7.30
N ALA A 198 0.52 5.23 6.66
CA ALA A 198 -0.51 4.42 7.33
C ALA A 198 0.09 3.48 8.39
N PHE A 199 1.15 2.73 8.06
CA PHE A 199 1.81 1.84 9.01
C PHE A 199 2.65 2.58 10.05
N GLU A 200 3.20 3.74 9.71
CA GLU A 200 3.78 4.65 10.72
C GLU A 200 2.72 5.07 11.75
N ALA A 201 1.52 5.46 11.30
CA ALA A 201 0.42 5.80 12.21
C ALA A 201 -0.08 4.62 13.04
N LYS A 202 -0.13 3.40 12.46
CA LYS A 202 -0.40 2.15 13.20
C LYS A 202 0.58 2.00 14.37
N ALA A 203 1.88 2.13 14.11
CA ALA A 203 2.92 1.99 15.13
C ALA A 203 2.78 3.05 16.24
N LEU A 204 2.51 4.31 15.86
CA LEU A 204 2.27 5.40 16.80
C LEU A 204 1.03 5.15 17.68
N ALA A 205 -0.09 4.71 17.09
CA ALA A 205 -1.32 4.43 17.83
C ALA A 205 -1.14 3.29 18.85
N LEU A 206 -0.43 2.22 18.47
CA LEU A 206 -0.09 1.12 19.37
C LEU A 206 0.85 1.57 20.50
N ALA A 207 1.80 2.46 20.21
CA ALA A 207 2.67 3.03 21.23
C ALA A 207 1.91 3.93 22.21
N LEU A 208 0.93 4.69 21.72
CA LEU A 208 0.04 5.51 22.54
C LEU A 208 -0.80 4.64 23.50
N GLU A 209 -1.34 3.52 23.01
CA GLU A 209 -2.09 2.56 23.83
C GLU A 209 -1.25 2.02 24.99
N LYS A 210 0.00 1.64 24.72
CA LYS A 210 0.94 1.13 25.74
C LYS A 210 1.29 2.14 26.83
N LYS A 211 1.17 3.44 26.55
CA LYS A 211 1.43 4.52 27.52
C LYS A 211 0.24 4.80 28.43
N MET A 212 -0.91 4.15 28.21
CA MET A 212 -2.09 4.36 29.04
C MET A 212 -1.85 3.87 30.47
N ALA A 213 -2.12 4.72 31.47
CA ALA A 213 -1.92 4.34 32.86
C ALA A 213 -2.93 3.28 33.32
N PRO A 214 -2.53 2.33 34.20
CA PRO A 214 -3.43 1.30 34.71
C PRO A 214 -4.67 1.84 35.44
N GLY A 215 -4.58 3.04 36.02
CA GLY A 215 -5.66 3.71 36.77
C GLY A 215 -6.63 4.55 35.94
N GLU A 216 -6.49 4.58 34.62
CA GLU A 216 -7.34 5.42 33.75
C GLU A 216 -8.84 5.07 33.84
N ALA A 217 -9.67 6.10 33.69
CA ALA A 217 -11.13 5.95 33.71
C ALA A 217 -11.59 4.97 32.63
N ALA A 218 -12.50 4.05 32.97
CA ALA A 218 -12.91 2.96 32.09
C ALA A 218 -13.40 3.46 30.71
N ASP A 219 -14.08 4.60 30.67
CA ASP A 219 -14.61 5.20 29.44
C ASP A 219 -13.49 5.70 28.53
N ARG A 220 -12.45 6.32 29.12
CA ARG A 220 -11.25 6.73 28.40
C ARG A 220 -10.49 5.52 27.84
N LYS A 221 -10.40 4.43 28.60
CA LYS A 221 -9.80 3.18 28.13
C LYS A 221 -10.54 2.60 26.92
N ARG A 222 -11.87 2.56 26.97
CA ARG A 222 -12.71 2.09 25.85
C ARG A 222 -12.59 2.99 24.63
N GLY A 223 -12.59 4.32 24.83
CA GLY A 223 -12.40 5.30 23.76
C GLY A 223 -11.04 5.14 23.06
N LEU A 224 -9.96 5.00 23.84
CA LEU A 224 -8.62 4.77 23.31
C LEU A 224 -8.55 3.48 22.50
N GLY A 225 -9.00 2.35 23.09
CA GLY A 225 -8.94 1.05 22.42
C GLY A 225 -9.78 0.99 21.14
N ARG A 226 -10.92 1.71 21.07
CA ARG A 226 -11.72 1.84 19.84
C ARG A 226 -10.94 2.60 18.77
N ALA A 227 -10.42 3.78 19.11
CA ALA A 227 -9.71 4.64 18.16
C ALA A 227 -8.42 3.99 17.64
N VAL A 228 -7.67 3.28 18.50
CA VAL A 228 -6.49 2.50 18.09
C VAL A 228 -6.88 1.41 17.09
N LYS A 229 -7.97 0.68 17.33
CA LYS A 229 -8.46 -0.34 16.38
C LYS A 229 -8.86 0.26 15.04
N GLU A 230 -9.48 1.43 15.03
CA GLU A 230 -9.83 2.15 13.80
C GLU A 230 -8.59 2.53 13.00
N VAL A 231 -7.55 3.09 13.65
CA VAL A 231 -6.28 3.41 12.99
C VAL A 231 -5.57 2.16 12.48
N VAL A 232 -5.47 1.11 13.31
CA VAL A 232 -4.79 -0.15 12.92
C VAL A 232 -5.50 -0.80 11.75
N ARG A 233 -6.83 -0.97 11.82
CA ARG A 233 -7.62 -1.57 10.74
C ARG A 233 -7.57 -0.71 9.48
N GLY A 234 -7.74 0.61 9.63
CA GLY A 234 -7.68 1.55 8.53
C GLY A 234 -6.33 1.50 7.82
N ALA A 235 -5.22 1.41 8.57
CA ALA A 235 -3.89 1.31 7.98
C ALA A 235 -3.72 0.07 7.10
N TRP A 236 -4.16 -1.09 7.60
CA TRP A 236 -4.14 -2.33 6.85
C TRP A 236 -5.02 -2.31 5.60
N LEU A 237 -6.20 -1.70 5.67
CA LEU A 237 -7.09 -1.64 4.53
C LEU A 237 -6.66 -0.57 3.52
N LEU A 238 -6.04 0.53 3.96
CA LEU A 238 -5.44 1.53 3.07
C LEU A 238 -4.27 0.96 2.26
N ASP A 239 -3.47 0.07 2.86
CA ASP A 239 -2.45 -0.71 2.18
C ASP A 239 -3.09 -1.65 1.14
N HIS A 240 -3.98 -2.54 1.60
CA HIS A 240 -4.66 -3.52 0.75
C HIS A 240 -5.37 -2.91 -0.47
N PHE A 241 -6.26 -1.94 -0.24
CA PHE A 241 -7.00 -1.29 -1.34
C PHE A 241 -6.14 -0.30 -2.11
N GLY A 242 -5.11 0.27 -1.46
CA GLY A 242 -4.14 1.14 -2.13
C GLY A 242 -3.31 0.40 -3.18
N ASP A 243 -2.97 -0.85 -2.91
CA ASP A 243 -2.30 -1.75 -3.84
C ASP A 243 -3.20 -2.24 -4.97
N GLN A 244 -4.50 -2.42 -4.72
CA GLN A 244 -5.47 -2.68 -5.79
C GLN A 244 -5.72 -1.42 -6.64
N GLY A 245 -5.52 -0.24 -6.06
CA GLY A 245 -5.87 1.04 -6.67
C GLY A 245 -7.36 1.33 -6.62
N ASP A 246 -8.12 0.66 -5.74
CA ASP A 246 -9.55 0.87 -5.58
C ASP A 246 -9.80 2.19 -4.85
N ARG A 247 -10.04 3.26 -5.62
CA ARG A 247 -10.30 4.60 -5.08
C ARG A 247 -11.49 4.61 -4.11
N THR A 248 -12.55 3.86 -4.42
CA THR A 248 -13.78 3.91 -3.63
C THR A 248 -13.51 3.35 -2.24
N GLU A 249 -12.92 2.16 -2.18
CA GLU A 249 -12.56 1.54 -0.92
C GLU A 249 -11.50 2.36 -0.19
N VAL A 250 -10.44 2.80 -0.86
CA VAL A 250 -9.39 3.64 -0.26
C VAL A 250 -9.99 4.87 0.44
N LEU A 251 -10.93 5.58 -0.19
CA LEU A 251 -11.56 6.75 0.41
C LEU A 251 -12.43 6.37 1.63
N GLN A 252 -13.22 5.30 1.54
CA GLN A 252 -14.01 4.81 2.67
C GLN A 252 -13.13 4.41 3.87
N GLN A 253 -12.02 3.71 3.61
CA GLN A 253 -11.11 3.29 4.66
C GLN A 253 -10.29 4.46 5.23
N TYR A 254 -10.01 5.47 4.42
CA TYR A 254 -9.41 6.72 4.88
C TYR A 254 -10.32 7.45 5.87
N ASP A 255 -11.64 7.50 5.64
CA ASP A 255 -12.57 8.13 6.57
C ASP A 255 -12.56 7.47 7.95
N VAL A 256 -12.51 6.13 7.98
CA VAL A 256 -12.37 5.36 9.23
C VAL A 256 -11.03 5.64 9.91
N PHE A 257 -9.94 5.59 9.15
CA PHE A 257 -8.59 5.86 9.64
C PHE A 257 -8.47 7.26 10.24
N SER A 258 -8.90 8.29 9.49
CA SER A 258 -8.83 9.69 9.88
C SER A 258 -9.74 9.99 11.08
N SER A 259 -10.91 9.34 11.15
CA SER A 259 -11.79 9.43 12.33
C SER A 259 -11.12 8.86 13.58
N GLY A 260 -10.42 7.73 13.46
CA GLY A 260 -9.61 7.16 14.54
C GLY A 260 -8.52 8.10 15.01
N VAL A 261 -7.76 8.72 14.09
CA VAL A 261 -6.73 9.72 14.43
C VAL A 261 -7.33 10.93 15.14
N LYS A 262 -8.47 11.46 14.66
CA LYS A 262 -9.19 12.57 15.32
C LYS A 262 -9.66 12.21 16.72
N ALA A 263 -10.17 10.98 16.91
CA ALA A 263 -10.57 10.50 18.23
C ALA A 263 -9.38 10.39 19.19
N LEU A 264 -8.22 9.89 18.72
CA LEU A 264 -6.99 9.89 19.52
C LEU A 264 -6.58 11.31 19.90
N LYS A 265 -6.63 12.26 18.97
CA LYS A 265 -6.33 13.68 19.24
C LYS A 265 -7.25 14.28 20.31
N ALA A 266 -8.55 13.96 20.28
CA ALA A 266 -9.50 14.46 21.26
C ALA A 266 -9.25 13.93 22.69
N LEU A 267 -8.63 12.76 22.84
CA LEU A 267 -8.28 12.17 24.14
C LEU A 267 -7.01 12.77 24.78
N TYR A 268 -6.26 13.57 24.02
CA TYR A 268 -5.03 14.24 24.42
C TYR A 268 -5.03 15.68 23.90
N PRO A 269 -5.90 16.55 24.42
CA PRO A 269 -5.93 17.95 24.03
C PRO A 269 -4.58 18.59 24.29
N ALA A 270 -4.20 19.55 23.44
CA ALA A 270 -3.02 20.36 23.69
C ALA A 270 -3.14 21.03 25.07
N PRO A 271 -2.05 21.19 25.83
CA PRO A 271 -2.09 21.98 27.05
C PRO A 271 -2.65 23.36 26.70
N SER A 272 -3.67 23.80 27.44
CA SER A 272 -4.17 25.17 27.33
C SER A 272 -3.00 26.12 27.57
N ALA A 273 -2.85 27.12 26.71
CA ALA A 273 -1.93 28.21 26.94
C ALA A 273 -2.46 29.03 28.14
N GLY A 274 -2.10 28.61 29.34
CA GLY A 274 -2.57 29.20 30.59
C GLY A 274 -2.89 28.12 31.63
N ASP A 275 -1.87 27.66 32.33
CA ASP A 275 -1.83 27.37 33.77
C ASP A 275 -0.36 27.42 34.23
#